data_AF-I7AFK7-F1
#
_entry.id   AF-I7AFK7-F1
#
_cell.length_a   1.000
_cell.length_b   1.000
_cell.length_c   1.000
_cell.angle_alpha   90.00
_cell.angle_beta   90.00
_cell.angle_gamma   90.00
#
_symmetry.space_group_name_H-M   'P 1'
#
loop_
_entity.id
_entity.type
_entity.pdbx_description
1 polymer ?
#
loop_
_entity_poly.entity_id
_entity_poly.type
_entity_poly.pdbx_seq_one_letter_code
_entity_poly.pdbx_strand_id
1 'polypeptide(L)'
;MYLHMKSRCGKISTGSVAMMCDKCSGRCYICGLDAGTSSRRIYICSVCFHSMYKDRCIVCKLKDPRNNAYCCRECWLLQKNHDRCPVLIQ
;
A
#
# COMPACT_ATOMS: atom_id res chain seq x y z
N MET A 1 3.40 -17.49 18.89
CA MET A 1 3.86 -16.83 17.65
C MET A 1 3.17 -15.47 17.54
N TYR A 2 3.66 -14.48 18.29
CA TYR A 2 3.07 -13.14 18.33
C TYR A 2 3.77 -12.26 17.29
N LEU A 3 3.30 -12.30 16.04
CA LEU A 3 3.57 -11.19 15.12
C LEU A 3 2.72 -10.02 15.59
N HIS A 4 3.37 -9.14 16.35
CA HIS A 4 2.96 -7.80 16.75
C HIS A 4 1.71 -7.29 16.00
N MET A 5 0.62 -7.10 16.75
CA MET A 5 -0.54 -6.30 16.37
C MET A 5 -0.11 -4.85 16.09
N LYS A 6 0.58 -4.62 14.97
CA LYS A 6 0.84 -3.27 14.48
C LYS A 6 -0.49 -2.71 14.04
N SER A 7 -1.03 -1.80 14.84
CA SER A 7 -2.27 -1.10 14.55
C SER A 7 -2.15 -0.40 13.21
N ARG A 8 -3.12 -0.60 12.32
CA ARG A 8 -3.21 0.16 11.06
C ARG A 8 -3.94 1.47 11.29
N CYS A 9 -3.70 2.44 10.41
CA CYS A 9 -4.40 3.71 10.41
C CYS A 9 -5.92 3.52 10.39
N GLY A 10 -6.45 2.64 9.53
CA GLY A 10 -7.87 2.29 9.52
C GLY A 10 -8.84 3.44 9.15
N LYS A 11 -8.33 4.65 8.88
CA LYS A 11 -9.12 5.76 8.35
C LYS A 11 -9.57 5.46 6.93
N ILE A 12 -10.65 6.11 6.50
CA ILE A 12 -11.18 5.98 5.14
C ILE A 12 -10.07 6.39 4.15
N SER A 13 -9.82 5.54 3.16
CA SER A 13 -8.84 5.78 2.10
C SER A 13 -9.38 6.81 1.12
N THR A 14 -9.37 8.07 1.53
CA THR A 14 -9.82 9.21 0.72
C THR A 14 -8.85 9.43 -0.44
N GLY A 15 -9.14 8.83 -1.59
CA GLY A 15 -8.76 9.26 -2.95
C GLY A 15 -7.28 9.28 -3.35
N SER A 16 -6.33 9.27 -2.41
CA SER A 16 -4.90 9.38 -2.74
C SER A 16 -4.35 8.01 -3.10
N VAL A 17 -3.96 7.84 -4.36
CA VAL A 17 -3.29 6.62 -4.84
C VAL A 17 -1.94 6.51 -4.14
N ALA A 18 -1.67 5.35 -3.53
CA ALA A 18 -0.38 5.06 -2.95
C ALA A 18 0.66 4.88 -4.07
N MET A 19 1.90 5.33 -3.82
CA MET A 19 2.96 5.33 -4.82
C MET A 19 4.11 4.38 -4.45
N MET A 20 4.88 3.95 -5.44
CA MET A 20 5.99 3.00 -5.37
C MET A 20 7.21 3.54 -6.11
N CYS A 21 8.42 3.24 -5.60
CA CYS A 21 9.65 3.45 -6.34
C CYS A 21 9.85 2.37 -7.42
N ASP A 22 10.76 2.60 -8.37
CA ASP A 22 11.01 1.69 -9.49
C ASP A 22 11.40 0.27 -9.03
N LYS A 23 12.14 0.16 -7.92
CA LYS A 23 12.55 -1.14 -7.35
C LYS A 23 11.38 -1.98 -6.83
N CYS A 24 10.29 -1.33 -6.42
CA CYS A 24 9.08 -1.99 -5.92
C CYS A 24 7.97 -2.04 -6.98
N SER A 25 8.18 -1.42 -8.14
CA SER A 25 7.20 -1.36 -9.22
C SER A 25 6.85 -2.76 -9.73
N GLY A 26 5.59 -2.95 -10.16
CA GLY A 26 5.07 -4.23 -10.63
C GLY A 26 4.76 -5.27 -9.54
N ARG A 27 5.13 -5.03 -8.28
CA ARG A 27 4.87 -5.96 -7.17
C ARG A 27 3.61 -5.61 -6.38
N CYS A 28 2.93 -6.63 -5.89
CA CYS A 28 1.83 -6.51 -4.95
C CYS A 28 2.35 -5.95 -3.62
N TYR A 29 1.75 -4.87 -3.13
CA TYR A 29 2.21 -4.22 -1.89
C TYR A 29 2.05 -5.09 -0.63
N ILE A 30 1.20 -6.12 -0.67
CA ILE A 30 0.88 -7.00 0.47
C ILE A 30 1.85 -8.18 0.54
N CYS A 31 1.94 -8.96 -0.56
CA CYS A 31 2.72 -10.20 -0.57
C CYS A 31 4.09 -10.04 -1.24
N GLY A 32 4.36 -8.94 -1.93
CA GLY A 32 5.62 -8.69 -2.64
C GLY A 32 5.82 -9.47 -3.94
N LEU A 33 4.91 -10.38 -4.29
CA LEU A 33 4.91 -11.10 -5.57
C LEU A 33 4.46 -10.19 -6.72
N ASP A 34 4.66 -10.62 -7.96
CA ASP A 34 4.20 -9.89 -9.14
C ASP A 34 2.68 -9.59 -9.06
N ALA A 35 2.29 -8.35 -9.31
CA ALA A 35 0.91 -7.92 -9.22
C ALA A 35 0.07 -8.47 -10.39
N GLY A 36 0.72 -8.78 -11.51
CA GLY A 36 0.11 -9.23 -12.76
C GLY A 36 -0.76 -8.18 -13.43
N THR A 37 -1.36 -8.59 -14.55
CA THR A 37 -2.20 -7.75 -15.40
C THR A 37 -3.56 -7.42 -14.79
N SER A 38 -4.06 -8.24 -13.87
CA SER A 38 -5.38 -8.07 -13.21
C SER A 38 -5.26 -7.45 -11.81
N SER A 39 -4.42 -6.41 -11.70
CA SER A 39 -4.12 -5.75 -10.42
C SER A 39 -5.01 -4.52 -10.17
N ARG A 40 -5.16 -4.15 -8.90
CA ARG A 40 -5.97 -2.99 -8.47
C ARG A 40 -5.12 -1.94 -7.77
N ARG A 41 -5.34 -0.67 -8.08
CA ARG A 41 -4.65 0.43 -7.40
C ARG A 41 -5.02 0.48 -5.92
N ILE A 42 -4.05 0.89 -5.11
CA ILE A 42 -4.21 1.03 -3.66
C ILE A 42 -4.41 2.50 -3.30
N TYR A 43 -5.30 2.75 -2.35
CA TYR A 43 -5.57 4.08 -1.83
C TYR A 43 -5.22 4.15 -0.35
N ILE A 44 -4.66 5.29 0.05
CA ILE A 44 -4.39 5.62 1.46
C ILE A 44 -5.19 6.87 1.86
N CYS A 45 -5.37 7.07 3.16
CA CYS A 45 -6.07 8.26 3.65
C CYS A 45 -5.22 9.52 3.41
N SER A 46 -5.89 10.67 3.26
CA SER A 46 -5.23 11.96 3.01
C SER A 46 -4.22 12.32 4.10
N VAL A 47 -4.49 11.94 5.35
CA VAL A 47 -3.58 12.19 6.48
C VAL A 47 -2.26 11.44 6.28
N CYS A 48 -2.31 10.13 6.06
CA CYS A 48 -1.09 9.32 5.85
C CYS A 48 -0.36 9.70 4.57
N PHE A 49 -1.10 10.08 3.52
CA PHE A 49 -0.51 10.60 2.30
C PHE A 49 0.30 11.86 2.61
N HIS A 50 -0.31 12.92 3.14
CA HIS A 50 0.39 14.17 3.39
C HIS A 50 1.49 14.08 4.46
N SER A 51 1.31 13.27 5.50
CA SER A 51 2.24 13.23 6.62
C SER A 51 3.48 12.38 6.35
N MET A 52 3.34 11.26 5.62
CA MET A 52 4.43 10.28 5.49
C MET A 52 4.66 9.78 4.07
N TYR A 53 3.63 9.65 3.24
CA TYR A 53 3.73 8.92 1.97
C TYR A 53 3.67 9.78 0.72
N LYS A 54 3.61 11.12 0.85
CA LYS A 54 3.58 12.06 -0.28
C LYS A 54 4.81 11.90 -1.17
N ASP A 55 5.98 11.69 -0.57
CA ASP A 55 7.28 11.55 -1.23
C ASP A 55 7.93 10.19 -0.99
N ARG A 56 7.17 9.17 -0.54
CA ARG A 56 7.72 7.86 -0.17
C ARG A 56 7.00 6.68 -0.79
N CYS A 57 7.78 5.65 -1.11
CA CYS A 57 7.29 4.34 -1.51
C CYS A 57 6.50 3.67 -0.39
N ILE A 58 5.28 3.19 -0.68
CA ILE A 58 4.41 2.52 0.30
C ILE A 58 5.01 1.22 0.85
N VAL A 59 5.91 0.57 0.10
CA VAL A 59 6.53 -0.71 0.47
C VAL A 59 7.79 -0.51 1.30
N CYS A 60 8.77 0.24 0.79
CA CYS A 60 10.09 0.37 1.41
C CYS A 60 10.32 1.69 2.17
N LYS A 61 9.39 2.65 2.09
CA LYS A 61 9.44 3.97 2.75
C LYS A 61 10.61 4.87 2.30
N LEU A 62 11.33 4.49 1.24
CA LEU A 62 12.35 5.32 0.59
C LEU A 62 11.70 6.36 -0.33
N LYS A 63 12.45 7.41 -0.64
CA LYS A 63 12.00 8.52 -1.50
C LYS A 63 11.89 8.12 -2.98
N ASP A 64 11.43 9.08 -3.79
CA ASP A 64 11.28 9.02 -5.24
C ASP A 64 10.32 7.94 -5.75
N PRO A 65 9.06 7.90 -5.25
CA PRO A 65 8.07 7.02 -5.83
C PRO A 65 7.57 7.58 -7.17
N ARG A 66 7.65 6.76 -8.23
CA ARG A 66 7.31 7.15 -9.61
C ARG A 66 6.13 6.40 -10.20
N ASN A 67 5.73 5.29 -9.56
CA ASN A 67 4.72 4.37 -10.07
C ASN A 67 3.55 4.22 -9.10
N ASN A 68 2.35 3.96 -9.60
CA ASN A 68 1.20 3.64 -8.74
C ASN A 68 1.40 2.29 -8.05
N ALA A 69 0.88 2.16 -6.83
CA ALA A 69 0.90 0.91 -6.06
C ALA A 69 -0.30 0.03 -6.39
N TYR A 70 -0.07 -1.29 -6.38
CA TYR A 70 -1.05 -2.28 -6.79
C TYR A 70 -1.23 -3.42 -5.77
N CYS A 71 -2.45 -3.96 -5.71
CA CYS A 71 -2.80 -5.26 -5.13
C CYS A 71 -2.86 -6.30 -6.25
N CYS A 72 -2.31 -7.49 -6.04
CA CYS A 72 -2.61 -8.63 -6.90
C CYS A 72 -4.06 -9.11 -6.69
N ARG A 73 -4.62 -9.77 -7.71
CA ARG A 73 -5.98 -10.31 -7.69
C ARG A 73 -6.22 -11.25 -6.51
N GLU A 74 -5.27 -12.11 -6.19
CA GLU A 74 -5.41 -13.10 -5.12
C GLU A 74 -5.52 -12.43 -3.75
N CYS A 75 -4.64 -11.47 -3.44
CA CYS A 75 -4.70 -10.75 -2.17
C CYS A 75 -5.97 -9.91 -2.03
N TRP A 76 -6.49 -9.40 -3.15
CA TRP A 76 -7.79 -8.72 -3.17
C TRP A 76 -8.96 -9.68 -2.89
N LEU A 77 -9.01 -10.83 -3.56
CA LEU A 77 -10.08 -11.82 -3.37
C LEU A 77 -10.10 -12.40 -1.95
N LEU A 78 -8.92 -12.57 -1.35
CA LEU A 78 -8.78 -12.99 0.05
C LEU A 78 -8.98 -11.84 1.05
N GLN A 79 -9.36 -10.64 0.60
CA GLN A 79 -9.57 -9.44 1.40
C GLN A 79 -8.37 -9.06 2.30
N LYS A 80 -7.15 -9.44 1.90
CA LYS A 80 -5.91 -9.13 2.64
C LYS A 80 -5.56 -7.64 2.60
N ASN A 81 -6.14 -6.90 1.66
CA ASN A 81 -5.91 -5.46 1.49
C ASN A 81 -6.60 -4.61 2.55
N HIS A 82 -7.66 -5.13 3.18
CA HIS A 82 -8.55 -4.43 4.10
C HIS A 82 -9.14 -3.13 3.50
N ASP A 83 -10.43 -2.88 3.70
CA ASP A 83 -11.13 -1.77 3.00
C ASP A 83 -10.70 -0.35 3.42
N ARG A 84 -9.83 -0.24 4.42
CA ARG A 84 -9.40 1.02 5.06
C ARG A 84 -7.91 1.25 4.87
N CYS A 85 -7.42 2.44 5.23
CA CYS A 85 -6.03 2.84 5.02
C CYS A 85 -5.05 1.76 5.55
N PRO A 86 -4.25 1.13 4.66
CA PRO A 86 -3.40 -0.02 5.01
C PRO A 86 -2.10 0.37 5.73
N VAL A 87 -1.82 1.67 5.87
CA VAL A 87 -0.61 2.19 6.51
C VAL A 87 -0.55 1.72 7.97
N LEU A 88 0.54 1.03 8.32
CA LEU A 88 0.85 0.67 9.71
C LEU A 88 1.21 1.93 10.50
N ILE A 89 0.54 2.10 11.63
CA ILE A 89 0.92 3.09 12.64
C ILE A 89 2.22 2.58 13.28
N GLN A 90 3.22 3.45 13.35
CA GLN A 90 4.45 3.19 14.09
C GLN A 90 4.39 3.90 15.43
#